data_AF-A0A925R189-F1
#
_entry.id   AF-A0A925R189-F1
#
_cell.length_a   1.000
_cell.length_b   1.000
_cell.length_c   1.000
_cell.angle_alpha   90.00
_cell.angle_beta   90.00
_cell.angle_gamma   90.00
#
_symmetry.space_group_name_H-M   'P 1'
#
loop_
_entity.id
_entity.type
_entity.pdbx_description
1 polymer ?
#
loop_
_entity_poly.entity_id
_entity_poly.type
_entity_poly.pdbx_seq_one_letter_code
_entity_poly.pdbx_strand_id
1 'polypeptide(L)'
;MLAVLTVALLVAADEPAWAWQKSMPGGEHWPAIPEPGGMANFLGTWLPQCRHDAWTDHGNMTLHEGGRISYEKKKPYLATRYRVIETTPHYVVLMTREAPWKQYGEILRFVVLQSVSPEPDWPRATLGWNECRPQPKDLAGFSWADDDAALARVWAGAKSCNPEFKIPYEGSPFFGNRGWSQECKFNRIEPESRPHQ
;
A
#
# COMPACT_ATOMS: atom_id res chain seq x y z
N MET A 1 9.25 -58.84 6.08
CA MET A 1 8.65 -57.65 6.73
C MET A 1 9.80 -56.74 7.12
N LEU A 2 10.10 -55.73 6.30
CA LEU A 2 9.60 -54.34 6.43
C LEU A 2 9.91 -53.73 7.80
N ALA A 3 10.95 -52.89 7.85
CA ALA A 3 10.87 -51.53 8.40
C ALA A 3 12.21 -50.81 8.11
N VAL A 4 12.23 -50.05 7.02
CA VAL A 4 13.24 -49.02 6.76
C VAL A 4 12.95 -47.88 7.74
N LEU A 5 13.86 -47.66 8.71
CA LEU A 5 13.79 -46.50 9.59
C LEU A 5 14.49 -45.31 8.91
N THR A 6 13.70 -44.50 8.23
CA THR A 6 14.14 -43.21 7.69
C THR A 6 14.12 -42.19 8.83
N VAL A 7 15.29 -41.87 9.39
CA VAL A 7 15.46 -40.71 10.26
C VAL A 7 15.52 -39.47 9.36
N ALA A 8 14.39 -38.83 9.17
CA ALA A 8 14.33 -37.47 8.62
C ALA A 8 14.71 -36.51 9.77
N LEU A 9 15.99 -36.10 9.82
CA LEU A 9 16.37 -34.97 10.66
C LEU A 9 15.81 -33.70 10.03
N LEU A 10 14.92 -33.04 10.77
CA LEU A 10 14.35 -31.74 10.48
C LEU A 10 15.47 -30.72 10.23
N VAL A 11 15.59 -30.27 8.99
CA VAL A 11 16.18 -28.97 8.70
C VAL A 11 15.13 -27.96 9.13
N ALA A 12 15.27 -27.41 10.33
CA ALA A 12 14.61 -26.17 10.69
C ALA A 12 15.21 -25.09 9.78
N ALA A 13 14.51 -24.80 8.69
CA ALA A 13 14.73 -23.55 7.98
C ALA A 13 14.16 -22.47 8.89
N ASP A 14 15.05 -21.77 9.60
CA ASP A 14 14.76 -20.43 10.08
C ASP A 14 14.41 -19.59 8.85
N GLU A 15 13.12 -19.45 8.58
CA GLU A 15 12.64 -18.57 7.53
C GLU A 15 13.03 -17.14 7.90
N PRO A 16 13.76 -16.41 7.03
CA PRO A 16 14.05 -15.01 7.30
C PRO A 16 12.72 -14.25 7.41
N ALA A 17 12.67 -13.24 8.27
CA ALA A 17 11.52 -12.37 8.57
C ALA A 17 10.91 -11.60 7.37
N TRP A 18 11.25 -11.99 6.14
CA TRP A 18 10.74 -11.50 4.87
C TRP A 18 9.91 -12.55 4.12
N ALA A 19 9.72 -13.74 4.70
CA ALA A 19 8.93 -14.84 4.15
C ALA A 19 7.44 -14.78 4.53
N TRP A 20 6.83 -13.59 4.56
CA TRP A 20 5.36 -13.49 4.45
C TRP A 20 4.96 -13.73 2.98
N GLN A 21 5.13 -14.98 2.53
CA GLN A 21 4.58 -15.49 1.30
C GLN A 21 3.24 -16.18 1.58
N LYS A 22 2.24 -15.88 0.74
CA LYS A 22 1.11 -16.75 0.30
C LYS A 22 -0.29 -16.14 0.43
N SER A 23 -0.47 -14.92 -0.05
CA SER A 23 -1.71 -14.63 -0.79
C SER A 23 -1.41 -13.66 -1.90
N MET A 24 -2.02 -13.87 -3.06
CA MET A 24 -2.10 -12.82 -4.06
C MET A 24 -2.86 -11.66 -3.41
N PRO A 25 -2.38 -10.42 -3.47
CA PRO A 25 -3.21 -9.30 -3.06
C PRO A 25 -4.57 -9.26 -3.73
N GLY A 26 -5.59 -9.02 -2.91
CA GLY A 26 -7.00 -9.19 -3.29
C GLY A 26 -7.49 -10.63 -3.37
N GLY A 27 -6.66 -11.62 -3.03
CA GLY A 27 -7.06 -13.02 -2.87
C GLY A 27 -7.82 -13.26 -1.56
N GLU A 28 -8.40 -14.45 -1.41
CA GLU A 28 -9.33 -14.80 -0.31
C GLU A 28 -8.76 -14.62 1.11
N HIS A 29 -7.44 -14.53 1.26
CA HIS A 29 -6.78 -14.32 2.55
C HIS A 29 -6.54 -12.84 2.90
N TRP A 30 -6.83 -11.92 1.98
CA TRP A 30 -6.78 -10.49 2.28
C TRP A 30 -8.05 -10.10 3.04
N PRO A 31 -7.91 -9.40 4.18
CA PRO A 31 -9.07 -8.93 4.92
C PRO A 31 -9.97 -8.08 4.01
N ALA A 32 -11.27 -8.35 4.06
CA ALA A 32 -12.21 -7.48 3.40
C ALA A 32 -12.16 -6.09 4.04
N ILE A 33 -12.20 -5.07 3.21
CA ILE A 33 -12.49 -3.70 3.61
C ILE A 33 -13.92 -3.71 4.20
N PRO A 34 -14.14 -3.27 5.45
CA PRO A 34 -15.46 -3.29 6.05
C PRO A 34 -16.48 -2.53 5.19
N GLU A 35 -17.52 -3.20 4.71
CA GLU A 35 -18.59 -2.56 3.93
C GLU A 35 -19.38 -1.56 4.79
N PRO A 36 -19.81 -0.41 4.23
CA PRO A 36 -19.68 0.04 2.84
C PRO A 36 -18.40 0.85 2.55
N GLY A 37 -17.33 0.63 3.31
CA GLY A 37 -16.38 1.69 3.64
C GLY A 37 -15.26 1.98 2.65
N GLY A 38 -15.04 1.24 1.56
CA GLY A 38 -14.12 1.59 0.45
C GLY A 38 -12.88 2.43 0.84
N MET A 39 -12.66 3.56 0.16
CA MET A 39 -11.61 4.54 0.54
C MET A 39 -11.88 5.22 1.90
N ALA A 40 -13.14 5.36 2.32
CA ALA A 40 -13.52 6.00 3.57
C ALA A 40 -12.92 5.31 4.81
N ASN A 41 -12.72 3.99 4.77
CA ASN A 41 -12.07 3.22 5.81
C ASN A 41 -10.62 3.65 6.06
N PHE A 42 -9.95 4.16 5.03
CA PHE A 42 -8.56 4.58 5.11
C PHE A 42 -8.40 6.06 5.47
N LEU A 43 -9.50 6.85 5.51
CA LEU A 43 -9.44 8.25 5.94
C LEU A 43 -9.11 8.36 7.42
N GLY A 44 -8.36 9.40 7.80
CA GLY A 44 -7.95 9.66 9.18
C GLY A 44 -6.43 9.67 9.35
N THR A 45 -5.99 9.69 10.61
CA THR A 45 -4.58 9.78 10.99
C THR A 45 -4.01 8.43 11.38
N TRP A 46 -2.79 8.18 10.92
CA TRP A 46 -2.12 6.89 10.92
C TRP A 46 -0.68 7.05 11.41
N LEU A 47 -0.29 6.21 12.37
CA LEU A 47 1.05 6.16 12.95
C LEU A 47 1.90 5.11 12.20
N PRO A 48 2.97 5.50 11.50
CA PRO A 48 3.82 4.54 10.78
C PRO A 48 4.47 3.53 11.72
N GLN A 49 4.52 2.27 11.29
CA GLN A 49 5.13 1.15 12.01
C GLN A 49 6.28 0.50 11.24
N CYS A 50 6.62 1.03 10.07
CA CYS A 50 7.73 0.50 9.28
C CYS A 50 9.09 0.95 9.85
N ARG A 51 10.09 0.06 9.74
CA ARG A 51 11.52 0.36 10.01
C ARG A 51 12.18 1.19 8.89
N HIS A 52 11.38 1.92 8.13
CA HIS A 52 11.86 2.74 7.02
C HIS A 52 11.90 4.18 7.49
N ASP A 53 13.10 4.68 7.79
CA ASP A 53 13.34 5.96 8.46
C ASP A 53 12.58 7.13 7.81
N ALA A 54 12.39 7.12 6.48
CA ALA A 54 11.64 8.15 5.78
C ALA A 54 10.19 8.35 6.28
N TRP A 55 9.46 7.27 6.61
CA TRP A 55 8.08 7.39 7.10
C TRP A 55 8.03 7.86 8.55
N THR A 56 8.95 7.38 9.40
CA THR A 56 9.08 7.82 10.79
C THR A 56 9.53 9.28 10.90
N ASP A 57 10.38 9.74 9.97
CA ASP A 57 10.85 11.12 9.89
C ASP A 57 9.74 12.10 9.48
N HIS A 58 8.79 11.63 8.66
CA HIS A 58 7.62 12.41 8.27
C HIS A 58 6.55 12.49 9.38
N GLY A 59 6.61 11.61 10.38
CA GLY A 59 5.65 11.55 11.48
C GLY A 59 4.29 11.00 11.05
N ASN A 60 3.24 11.30 11.82
CA ASN A 60 1.90 10.78 11.55
C ASN A 60 1.40 11.21 10.16
N MET A 61 0.85 10.26 9.40
CA MET A 61 0.23 10.52 8.11
C MET A 61 -1.27 10.69 8.28
N THR A 62 -1.87 11.69 7.65
CA THR A 62 -3.34 11.84 7.58
C THR A 62 -3.80 11.75 6.14
N LEU A 63 -4.71 10.81 5.86
CA LEU A 63 -5.47 10.72 4.62
C LEU A 63 -6.76 11.52 4.80
N HIS A 64 -6.85 12.65 4.09
CA HIS A 64 -8.00 13.56 4.16
C HIS A 64 -9.01 13.21 3.08
N GLU A 65 -10.28 13.45 3.39
CA GLU A 65 -11.31 13.59 2.37
C GLU A 65 -10.91 14.67 1.34
N GLY A 66 -11.27 14.48 0.07
CA GLY A 66 -10.90 15.40 -1.02
C GLY A 66 -9.47 15.24 -1.56
N GLY A 67 -8.84 14.08 -1.37
CA GLY A 67 -7.63 13.73 -2.13
C GLY A 67 -6.35 14.39 -1.63
N ARG A 68 -6.21 14.63 -0.32
CA ARG A 68 -4.99 15.19 0.29
C ARG A 68 -4.37 14.23 1.29
N ILE A 69 -3.04 14.19 1.32
CA ILE A 69 -2.24 13.54 2.35
C ILE A 69 -1.43 14.62 3.06
N SER A 70 -1.44 14.61 4.39
CA SER A 70 -0.56 15.44 5.20
C SER A 70 0.31 14.57 6.11
N TYR A 71 1.42 15.15 6.54
CA TYR A 71 2.37 14.52 7.44
C TYR A 71 2.67 15.49 8.57
N GLU A 72 2.73 15.01 9.81
CA GLU A 72 2.93 15.84 11.01
C GLU A 72 4.26 16.62 11.00
N LYS A 73 5.36 15.94 10.64
CA LYS A 73 6.72 16.48 10.75
C LYS A 73 7.31 16.90 9.40
N LYS A 74 6.71 16.49 8.28
CA LYS A 74 7.14 16.96 6.96
C LYS A 74 6.90 18.47 6.92
N LYS A 75 7.98 19.25 6.85
CA LYS A 75 7.90 20.71 6.63
C LYS A 75 6.91 20.97 5.48
N PRO A 76 6.08 22.03 5.54
CA PRO A 76 4.80 22.18 4.83
C PRO A 76 4.87 22.27 3.29
N TYR A 77 5.99 21.90 2.67
CA TYR A 77 6.33 22.40 1.35
C TYR A 77 5.72 21.64 0.19
N LEU A 78 5.11 20.47 0.36
CA LEU A 78 4.31 19.85 -0.70
C LEU A 78 3.15 19.07 -0.11
N ALA A 79 1.92 19.56 -0.31
CA ALA A 79 0.73 18.76 -0.07
C ALA A 79 0.76 17.59 -1.07
N THR A 80 0.99 16.38 -0.57
CA THR A 80 0.82 15.18 -1.39
C THR A 80 -0.66 15.07 -1.69
N ARG A 81 -1.03 14.98 -2.96
CA ARG A 81 -2.41 14.76 -3.40
C ARG A 81 -2.58 13.30 -3.76
N TYR A 82 -3.80 12.80 -3.70
CA TYR A 82 -4.14 11.49 -4.21
C TYR A 82 -5.45 11.51 -4.98
N ARG A 83 -5.57 10.59 -5.94
CA ARG A 83 -6.80 10.28 -6.68
C ARG A 83 -7.03 8.78 -6.60
N VAL A 84 -8.26 8.37 -6.32
CA VAL A 84 -8.65 6.96 -6.31
C VAL A 84 -8.76 6.49 -7.76
N ILE A 85 -8.10 5.37 -8.07
CA ILE A 85 -8.12 4.75 -9.39
C ILE A 85 -9.09 3.57 -9.40
N GLU A 86 -8.99 2.73 -8.37
CA GLU A 86 -9.70 1.47 -8.24
C GLU A 86 -10.07 1.24 -6.78
N THR A 87 -11.25 0.68 -6.55
CA THR A 87 -11.68 0.21 -5.23
C THR A 87 -12.24 -1.19 -5.43
N THR A 88 -11.72 -2.13 -4.66
CA THR A 88 -12.18 -3.52 -4.61
C THR A 88 -12.65 -3.82 -3.19
N PRO A 89 -13.26 -5.00 -2.95
CA PRO A 89 -13.59 -5.43 -1.59
C PRO A 89 -12.39 -5.60 -0.65
N HIS A 90 -11.15 -5.60 -1.16
CA HIS A 90 -9.95 -5.93 -0.36
C HIS A 90 -8.89 -4.82 -0.36
N TYR A 91 -8.87 -3.98 -1.40
CA TYR A 91 -7.86 -2.93 -1.52
C TYR A 91 -8.38 -1.71 -2.29
N VAL A 92 -7.65 -0.61 -2.14
CA VAL A 92 -7.84 0.62 -2.91
C VAL A 92 -6.54 0.98 -3.61
N VAL A 93 -6.60 1.31 -4.90
CA VAL A 93 -5.46 1.84 -5.65
C VAL A 93 -5.59 3.34 -5.76
N LEU A 94 -4.52 4.04 -5.41
CA LEU A 94 -4.39 5.49 -5.56
C LEU A 94 -3.28 5.83 -6.54
N MET A 95 -3.42 6.94 -7.25
CA MET A 95 -2.28 7.69 -7.76
C MET A 95 -2.02 8.83 -6.78
N THR A 96 -0.80 8.90 -6.27
CA THR A 96 -0.33 10.02 -5.46
C THR A 96 0.55 10.95 -6.27
N ARG A 97 0.54 12.22 -5.88
CA ARG A 97 1.30 13.29 -6.50
C ARG A 97 2.00 14.10 -5.42
N GLU A 98 3.31 14.20 -5.53
CA GLU A 98 4.09 15.25 -4.88
C GLU A 98 4.41 16.32 -5.92
N ALA A 99 4.09 17.58 -5.59
CA ALA A 99 4.43 18.70 -6.47
C ALA A 99 5.95 18.80 -6.67
N PRO A 100 6.43 19.43 -7.76
CA PRO A 100 7.86 19.56 -8.02
C PRO A 100 8.61 20.23 -6.85
N TRP A 101 9.82 19.78 -6.56
CA TRP A 101 10.69 20.38 -5.55
C TRP A 101 12.08 20.70 -6.10
N LYS A 102 12.43 21.99 -6.16
CA LYS A 102 13.74 22.47 -6.65
C LYS A 102 13.99 21.90 -8.05
N GLN A 103 15.03 21.08 -8.20
CA GLN A 103 15.45 20.43 -9.44
C GLN A 103 14.71 19.13 -9.73
N TYR A 104 13.95 18.61 -8.76
CA TYR A 104 13.16 17.40 -8.94
C TYR A 104 11.80 17.78 -9.49
N GLY A 105 11.46 17.18 -10.63
CA GLY A 105 10.13 17.30 -11.22
C GLY A 105 9.04 16.72 -10.32
N GLU A 106 7.82 16.74 -10.83
CA GLU A 106 6.68 16.09 -10.18
C GLU A 106 6.97 14.60 -9.93
N ILE A 107 6.55 14.10 -8.77
CA ILE A 107 6.67 12.70 -8.42
C ILE A 107 5.27 12.10 -8.37
N LEU A 108 5.01 11.17 -9.28
CA LEU A 108 3.81 10.35 -9.31
C LEU A 108 4.14 8.94 -8.81
N ARG A 109 3.26 8.37 -7.98
CA ARG A 109 3.36 6.98 -7.53
C ARG A 109 1.98 6.33 -7.53
N PHE A 110 1.94 5.06 -7.88
CA PHE A 110 0.81 4.21 -7.54
C PHE A 110 0.96 3.73 -6.11
N VAL A 111 -0.15 3.70 -5.37
CA VAL A 111 -0.21 3.23 -3.99
C VAL A 111 -1.34 2.24 -3.87
N VAL A 112 -1.08 1.14 -3.18
CA VAL A 112 -2.12 0.17 -2.80
C VAL A 112 -2.33 0.28 -1.30
N LEU A 113 -3.58 0.54 -0.92
CA LEU A 113 -4.05 0.54 0.45
C LEU A 113 -4.82 -0.74 0.73
N GLN A 114 -4.53 -1.37 1.86
CA GLN A 114 -5.27 -2.55 2.31
C GLN A 114 -5.54 -2.52 3.81
N SER A 115 -6.60 -3.22 4.21
CA SER A 115 -6.83 -3.55 5.61
C SER A 115 -5.94 -4.73 6.00
N VAL A 116 -5.12 -4.55 7.03
CA VAL A 116 -4.28 -5.61 7.59
C VAL A 116 -4.93 -6.10 8.87
N SER A 117 -5.08 -7.42 8.99
CA SER A 117 -5.63 -8.06 10.18
C SER A 117 -4.81 -7.67 11.41
N PRO A 118 -5.45 -7.42 12.56
CA PRO A 118 -4.74 -7.31 13.82
C PRO A 118 -3.90 -8.57 14.06
N GLU A 119 -2.63 -8.38 14.38
CA GLU A 119 -1.71 -9.45 14.79
C GLU A 119 -1.46 -9.34 16.31
N PRO A 120 -0.94 -10.39 16.98
CA PRO A 120 -0.63 -10.34 18.42
C PRO A 120 0.25 -9.15 18.81
N ASP A 121 1.22 -8.80 17.95
CA ASP A 121 2.12 -7.65 18.15
C ASP A 121 1.51 -6.32 17.65
N TRP A 122 0.38 -6.39 16.93
CA TRP A 122 -0.30 -5.27 16.28
C TRP A 122 -1.82 -5.36 16.50
N PRO A 123 -2.31 -5.17 17.73
CA PRO A 123 -3.70 -5.49 18.09
C PRO A 123 -4.74 -4.50 17.54
N ARG A 124 -4.32 -3.45 16.83
CA ARG A 124 -5.20 -2.43 16.25
C ARG A 124 -5.35 -2.64 14.75
N ALA A 125 -6.49 -2.20 14.21
CA ALA A 125 -6.70 -2.15 12.77
C ALA A 125 -5.54 -1.41 12.10
N THR A 126 -4.90 -2.09 11.15
CA THR A 126 -3.66 -1.63 10.54
C THR A 126 -3.92 -1.33 9.07
N LEU A 127 -3.42 -0.19 8.59
CA LEU A 127 -3.36 0.13 7.17
C LEU A 127 -2.07 -0.45 6.61
N GLY A 128 -2.17 -1.23 5.53
CA GLY A 128 -1.03 -1.61 4.69
C GLY A 128 -0.86 -0.60 3.55
N TRP A 129 0.39 -0.16 3.34
CA TRP A 129 0.77 0.78 2.28
C TRP A 129 1.93 0.22 1.47
N ASN A 130 1.70 -0.03 0.19
CA ASN A 130 2.74 -0.31 -0.79
C ASN A 130 2.75 0.82 -1.82
N GLU A 131 3.93 1.22 -2.28
CA GLU A 131 4.07 2.20 -3.36
C GLU A 131 4.95 1.70 -4.50
N CYS A 132 4.62 2.09 -5.73
CA CYS A 132 5.46 1.89 -6.90
C CYS A 132 5.56 3.19 -7.68
N ARG A 133 6.80 3.50 -8.10
CA ARG A 133 7.07 4.64 -8.96
C ARG A 133 7.04 4.17 -10.42
N PRO A 134 6.03 4.54 -11.22
CA PRO A 134 5.99 4.16 -12.62
C PRO A 134 7.16 4.76 -13.40
N GLN A 135 7.64 4.01 -14.41
CA GLN A 135 8.65 4.52 -15.33
C GLN A 135 8.09 5.68 -16.16
N PRO A 136 8.90 6.66 -16.57
CA PRO A 136 8.42 7.81 -17.36
C PRO A 136 7.63 7.43 -18.62
N LYS A 137 7.99 6.32 -19.27
CA LYS A 137 7.27 5.81 -20.45
C LYS A 137 5.83 5.35 -20.16
N ASP A 138 5.56 4.91 -18.94
CA ASP A 138 4.23 4.47 -18.51
C ASP A 138 3.31 5.67 -18.23
N LEU A 139 3.91 6.84 -17.99
CA LEU A 139 3.22 8.12 -17.78
C LEU A 139 3.21 9.00 -19.05
N ALA A 140 3.70 8.50 -20.18
CA ALA A 140 3.84 9.29 -21.39
C ALA A 140 2.47 9.80 -21.87
N GLY A 141 2.32 11.13 -21.94
CA GLY A 141 1.06 11.77 -22.35
C GLY A 141 0.00 11.89 -21.24
N PHE A 142 0.30 11.45 -20.01
CA PHE A 142 -0.56 11.68 -18.85
C PHE A 142 -0.24 13.01 -18.16
N SER A 143 -1.30 13.69 -17.71
CA SER A 143 -1.24 14.84 -16.82
C SER A 143 -2.12 14.58 -15.58
N TRP A 144 -1.69 15.08 -14.42
CA TRP A 144 -2.50 15.01 -13.20
C TRP A 144 -3.90 15.62 -13.36
N ALA A 145 -4.06 16.59 -14.27
CA ALA A 145 -5.31 17.27 -14.56
C ALA A 145 -6.25 16.47 -15.50
N ASP A 146 -5.81 15.34 -16.04
CA ASP A 146 -6.64 14.49 -16.88
C ASP A 146 -7.80 13.87 -16.08
N ASP A 147 -8.84 13.41 -16.76
CA ASP A 147 -10.01 12.79 -16.12
C ASP A 147 -9.70 11.41 -15.49
N ASP A 148 -10.68 10.86 -14.77
CA ASP A 148 -10.53 9.56 -14.09
C ASP A 148 -10.39 8.40 -15.10
N ALA A 149 -10.93 8.55 -16.31
CA ALA A 149 -10.79 7.56 -17.37
C ALA A 149 -9.34 7.48 -17.88
N ALA A 150 -8.67 8.62 -18.03
CA ALA A 150 -7.25 8.69 -18.36
C ALA A 150 -6.40 8.08 -17.24
N LEU A 151 -6.73 8.37 -15.98
CA LEU A 151 -6.05 7.81 -14.82
C LEU A 151 -6.16 6.27 -14.80
N ALA A 152 -7.35 5.72 -15.03
CA ALA A 152 -7.58 4.28 -15.14
C ALA A 152 -6.82 3.65 -16.32
N ARG A 153 -6.76 4.31 -17.48
CA ARG A 153 -5.96 3.86 -18.64
C ARG A 153 -4.47 3.81 -18.33
N VAL A 154 -3.95 4.83 -17.65
CA VAL A 154 -2.54 4.91 -17.24
C VAL A 154 -2.21 3.80 -16.26
N TRP A 155 -3.05 3.57 -15.25
CA TRP A 155 -2.90 2.43 -14.36
C TRP A 155 -2.88 1.10 -15.12
N ALA A 156 -3.86 0.86 -16.00
CA ALA A 156 -3.96 -0.38 -16.78
C ALA A 156 -2.77 -0.58 -17.76
N GLY A 157 -2.15 0.50 -18.22
CA GLY A 157 -1.03 0.48 -19.16
C GLY A 157 0.36 0.48 -18.50
N ALA A 158 0.45 0.77 -17.19
CA ALA A 158 1.73 0.99 -16.51
C ALA A 158 2.45 -0.31 -16.17
N LYS A 159 3.04 -0.97 -17.17
CA LYS A 159 3.72 -2.28 -17.04
C LYS A 159 4.83 -2.34 -15.98
N SER A 160 5.38 -1.20 -15.56
CA SER A 160 6.38 -1.16 -14.48
C SER A 160 5.80 -1.37 -13.09
N CYS A 161 4.54 -0.99 -12.86
CA CYS A 161 3.85 -1.11 -11.56
C CYS A 161 2.64 -2.05 -11.60
N ASN A 162 2.00 -2.18 -12.76
CA ASN A 162 0.87 -3.02 -13.05
C ASN A 162 1.24 -4.05 -14.13
N PRO A 163 2.07 -5.07 -13.80
CA PRO A 163 2.61 -5.93 -14.84
C PRO A 163 1.59 -6.88 -15.49
N GLU A 164 0.49 -7.33 -14.85
CA GLU A 164 -0.41 -8.34 -15.46
C GLU A 164 -1.70 -8.68 -14.63
N PHE A 165 -2.70 -7.78 -14.54
CA PHE A 165 -4.04 -8.10 -13.97
C PHE A 165 -4.96 -8.99 -14.85
N LYS A 166 -4.42 -9.79 -15.79
CA LYS A 166 -5.28 -10.52 -16.77
C LYS A 166 -5.50 -12.00 -16.52
N ILE A 167 -4.82 -12.66 -15.59
CA ILE A 167 -5.20 -14.03 -15.23
C ILE A 167 -5.03 -14.23 -13.72
N PRO A 168 -6.10 -14.57 -12.98
CA PRO A 168 -6.00 -15.10 -11.63
C PRO A 168 -5.43 -16.52 -11.71
N TYR A 169 -4.13 -16.65 -12.02
CA TYR A 169 -3.43 -17.92 -11.91
C TYR A 169 -2.65 -17.93 -10.60
N GLU A 170 -2.99 -18.88 -9.72
CA GLU A 170 -2.27 -19.11 -8.47
C GLU A 170 -0.76 -19.19 -8.72
N GLY A 171 0.00 -18.28 -8.10
CA GLY A 171 1.46 -18.41 -8.01
C GLY A 171 2.27 -17.17 -8.37
N SER A 172 1.67 -16.11 -8.92
CA SER A 172 2.39 -14.85 -9.14
C SER A 172 2.14 -13.86 -7.99
N PRO A 173 3.18 -13.34 -7.31
CA PRO A 173 2.98 -12.28 -6.33
C PRO A 173 2.45 -11.04 -7.05
N PHE A 174 1.34 -10.48 -6.58
CA PHE A 174 0.70 -9.27 -7.16
C PHE A 174 1.64 -8.08 -7.31
N PHE A 175 2.61 -7.91 -6.40
CA PHE A 175 3.61 -6.84 -6.50
C PHE A 175 4.84 -7.23 -7.36
N GLY A 176 4.94 -8.49 -7.80
CA GLY A 176 6.08 -9.02 -8.55
C GLY A 176 7.43 -8.82 -7.82
N ASN A 177 8.53 -9.01 -8.55
CA ASN A 177 9.87 -8.54 -8.17
C ASN A 177 10.17 -7.13 -8.71
N ARG A 178 9.15 -6.36 -9.10
CA ARG A 178 9.30 -5.17 -9.95
C ARG A 178 8.86 -3.91 -9.23
N GLY A 179 9.79 -3.24 -8.57
CA GLY A 179 9.72 -1.80 -8.30
C GLY A 179 8.74 -1.32 -7.22
N TRP A 180 7.97 -2.23 -6.60
CA TRP A 180 7.18 -1.91 -5.41
C TRP A 180 8.05 -1.84 -4.16
N SER A 181 7.74 -0.89 -3.28
CA SER A 181 8.33 -0.81 -1.95
C SER A 181 7.91 -2.02 -1.10
N GLN A 182 8.71 -2.32 -0.08
CA GLN A 182 8.21 -3.12 1.04
C GLN A 182 6.95 -2.47 1.61
N GLU A 183 6.04 -3.29 2.13
CA GLU A 183 4.84 -2.79 2.79
C GLU A 183 5.22 -1.99 4.04
N CYS A 184 4.68 -0.78 4.18
CA CYS A 184 4.64 -0.09 5.45
C CYS A 184 3.27 -0.29 6.10
N LYS A 185 3.28 -0.78 7.34
CA LYS A 185 2.09 -0.89 8.19
C LYS A 185 1.88 0.41 8.97
N PHE A 186 0.63 0.79 9.21
CA PHE A 186 0.28 1.94 10.04
C PHE A 186 -0.83 1.63 11.03
N ASN A 187 -0.66 2.07 12.27
CA ASN A 187 -1.70 1.95 13.29
C ASN A 187 -2.65 3.14 13.24
N ARG A 188 -3.95 2.87 13.39
CA ARG A 188 -4.94 3.93 13.54
C ARG A 188 -4.67 4.76 14.80
N ILE A 189 -4.62 6.08 14.65
CA ILE A 189 -4.74 7.02 15.77
C ILE A 189 -6.22 7.38 15.85
N GLU A 190 -6.91 6.86 16.86
CA GLU A 190 -8.26 7.32 17.16
C GLU A 190 -8.17 8.78 17.61
N PRO A 191 -9.08 9.67 17.15
CA PRO A 191 -9.18 10.99 17.73
C PRO A 191 -9.47 10.82 19.23
N GLU A 192 -8.63 11.38 20.09
CA GLU A 192 -8.93 11.45 21.52
C GLU A 192 -10.34 12.01 21.67
N SER A 193 -11.25 11.20 22.20
CA SER A 193 -12.54 11.69 22.67
C SER A 193 -12.23 12.79 23.67
N ARG A 194 -12.47 14.05 23.30
CA ARG A 194 -12.31 15.17 24.22
C ARG A 194 -13.11 14.83 25.48
N PRO A 195 -12.53 14.91 26.69
CA PRO A 195 -13.34 14.81 27.89
C PRO A 195 -14.37 15.93 27.81
N HIS A 196 -15.65 15.56 27.91
CA HIS A 196 -16.75 16.51 28.00
C HIS A 196 -16.40 17.53 29.10
N GLN A 197 -16.22 18.79 28.69
CA GLN A 197 -16.22 19.94 29.60
C GLN A 197 -17.66 20.33 29.89
#